data_AF-A0A376TJE8-F1
#
_entry.id   AF-A0A376TJE8-F1
#
_cell.length_a   1.000
_cell.length_b   1.000
_cell.length_c   1.000
_cell.angle_alpha   90.00
_cell.angle_beta   90.00
_cell.angle_gamma   90.00
#
_symmetry.space_group_name_H-M   'P 1'
#
loop_
_entity.id
_entity.type
_entity.pdbx_description
1 polymer ?
#
loop_
_entity_poly.entity_id
_entity_poly.type
_entity_poly.pdbx_seq_one_letter_code
_entity_poly.pdbx_strand_id
1 'polypeptide(L)' 'MRKRLVEYHQMTAPLIGYYSKEAEAGNTKYAKVDGTKPVAEVRADLEKILG' A
#
# COMPACT_ATOMS: atom_id res chain seq x y z
N MET A 1 -11.59 17.43 9.76
CA MET A 1 -11.10 16.07 9.44
C MET A 1 -11.02 15.72 7.95
N ARG A 2 -11.89 16.23 7.06
CA ARG A 2 -11.83 15.90 5.62
C ARG A 2 -10.55 16.37 4.90
N LYS A 3 -10.01 17.53 5.29
CA LYS A 3 -8.85 18.17 4.63
C LYS A 3 -7.58 17.30 4.68
N ARG A 4 -7.26 16.73 5.85
CA ARG A 4 -6.10 15.83 6.04
C ARG A 4 -6.22 14.53 5.27
N LEU A 5 -7.43 13.98 5.13
CA LEU A 5 -7.64 12.75 4.36
C LEU A 5 -7.45 12.99 2.86
N VAL A 6 -7.96 14.13 2.35
CA VAL A 6 -7.76 14.53 0.96
C VAL A 6 -6.29 14.82 0.67
N GLU A 7 -5.60 15.56 1.55
CA GLU A 7 -4.15 15.82 1.44
C GLU A 7 -3.35 14.51 1.47
N TYR A 8 -3.67 13.58 2.38
CA TYR A 8 -3.03 12.26 2.44
C TYR A 8 -3.22 11.48 1.14
N HIS A 9 -4.43 11.45 0.57
CA HIS A 9 -4.69 10.80 -0.71
C HIS A 9 -3.97 11.48 -1.88
N GLN A 10 -3.92 12.81 -1.92
CA GLN A 10 -3.21 13.55 -2.97
C GLN A 10 -1.70 13.36 -2.91
N MET A 11 -1.12 13.29 -1.70
CA MET A 11 0.32 13.08 -1.53
C MET A 11 0.73 11.63 -1.76
N THR A 12 -0.12 10.67 -1.39
CA THR A 12 0.19 9.23 -1.55
C THR A 12 -0.06 8.73 -2.97
N ALA A 13 -1.00 9.31 -3.72
CA ALA A 13 -1.28 8.92 -5.10
C ALA A 13 -0.04 8.92 -6.04
N PRO A 14 0.81 9.97 -6.09
CA PRO A 14 2.01 9.94 -6.93
C PRO A 14 3.06 8.94 -6.45
N LEU A 15 3.21 8.76 -5.13
CA LEU A 15 4.12 7.77 -4.55
C LEU A 15 3.69 6.34 -4.90
N ILE A 16 2.40 6.03 -4.76
CA ILE A 16 1.83 4.73 -5.14
C ILE A 16 2.03 4.48 -6.63
N GLY A 17 1.77 5.48 -7.48
CA GLY A 17 1.98 5.35 -8.92
C GLY A 17 3.44 5.07 -9.29
N TYR A 18 4.38 5.71 -8.59
CA TYR A 18 5.82 5.47 -8.77
C TYR A 18 6.22 4.05 -8.36
N TYR A 19 5.88 3.62 -7.14
CA TYR A 19 6.24 2.28 -6.65
C TYR A 19 5.51 1.16 -7.39
N SER A 20 4.28 1.36 -7.86
CA SER A 20 3.59 0.40 -8.73
C SER A 20 4.35 0.19 -10.04
N LYS A 21 4.85 1.27 -10.66
CA LYS A 21 5.65 1.18 -11.89
C LYS A 21 7.01 0.51 -11.65
N GLU A 22 7.67 0.82 -10.54
CA GLU A 22 8.92 0.14 -10.17
C GLU A 22 8.71 -1.35 -9.90
N ALA A 23 7.54 -1.72 -9.37
CA ALA A 23 7.19 -3.11 -9.17
C ALA A 23 6.87 -3.85 -10.47
N GLU A 24 6.19 -3.19 -11.43
CA GLU A 24 6.01 -3.72 -12.79
C GLU A 24 7.35 -3.88 -13.52
N ALA A 25 8.30 -2.98 -13.28
CA ALA A 25 9.66 -3.06 -13.80
C ALA A 25 10.52 -4.16 -13.12
N GLY A 26 9.98 -4.85 -12.10
CA GLY A 26 10.66 -5.94 -11.39
C GLY A 26 11.73 -5.47 -10.40
N ASN A 27 11.84 -4.16 -10.14
CA ASN A 27 12.83 -3.61 -9.23
C ASN A 27 12.39 -3.70 -7.76
N THR A 28 11.08 -3.73 -7.50
CA THR A 28 10.53 -3.77 -6.13
C THR A 28 9.27 -4.63 -6.06
N LYS A 29 8.90 -5.11 -4.87
CA LYS A 29 7.60 -5.77 -4.64
C LYS A 29 6.63 -4.75 -4.04
N TYR A 30 5.70 -4.25 -4.84
CA TYR A 30 4.59 -3.44 -4.34
C TYR A 30 3.43 -4.36 -3.95
N ALA A 31 2.99 -4.28 -2.70
CA ALA A 31 1.84 -5.03 -2.21
C ALA A 31 0.88 -4.11 -1.47
N LYS A 32 -0.41 -4.20 -1.84
CA LYS A 32 -1.48 -3.44 -1.21
C LYS A 32 -2.15 -4.31 -0.16
N VAL A 33 -2.08 -3.91 1.10
CA VAL A 33 -2.73 -4.61 2.22
C VAL A 33 -4.02 -3.89 2.58
N ASP A 34 -5.10 -4.66 2.78
CA ASP A 34 -6.39 -4.11 3.19
C ASP A 34 -6.44 -3.91 4.72
N GLY A 35 -6.36 -2.66 5.15
CA GLY A 35 -6.38 -2.29 6.57
C GLY A 35 -7.77 -2.29 7.22
N THR A 36 -8.84 -2.63 6.49
CA THR A 36 -10.20 -2.72 7.07
C THR A 36 -10.49 -4.06 7.74
N LYS A 37 -9.62 -5.05 7.51
CA LYS A 37 -9.71 -6.40 8.08
C LYS A 37 -9.20 -6.46 9.53
N PRO A 38 -9.54 -7.53 10.28
CA PRO A 38 -8.94 -7.79 11.58
C PRO A 38 -7.40 -7.87 11.50
N VAL A 39 -6.72 -7.36 12.54
CA VAL A 39 -5.25 -7.31 12.61
C VAL A 39 -4.61 -8.69 12.39
N ALA A 40 -5.26 -9.77 12.84
CA ALA A 40 -4.81 -11.13 12.62
C ALA A 40 -4.74 -11.51 11.13
N GLU A 41 -5.73 -11.10 10.33
CA GLU A 41 -5.76 -11.34 8.88
C GLU A 41 -4.74 -10.47 8.15
N VAL A 42 -4.64 -9.19 8.53
CA VAL A 42 -3.65 -8.25 7.99
C VAL A 42 -2.22 -8.78 8.21
N ARG A 43 -1.95 -9.33 9.40
CA ARG A 43 -0.66 -9.95 9.74
C ARG A 43 -0.37 -11.18 8.87
N ALA A 44 -1.36 -12.04 8.65
CA ALA A 44 -1.20 -13.22 7.79
C ALA A 44 -0.99 -12.84 6.31
N ASP A 45 -1.68 -11.81 5.83
CA ASP A 45 -1.50 -11.27 4.47
C ASP A 45 -0.08 -10.69 4.30
N LEU A 46 0.43 -9.94 5.30
CA LEU A 46 1.80 -9.43 5.34
C LEU A 46 2.86 -10.55 5.33
N GLU A 47 2.66 -11.59 6.12
CA GLU A 47 3.58 -12.75 6.16
C GLU A 47 3.66 -13.46 4.81
N LYS A 48 2.55 -13.56 4.06
CA LYS A 48 2.55 -14.14 2.69
C LYS A 48 3.24 -13.28 1.65
N ILE A 49 3.22 -11.96 1.82
CA ILE A 49 3.83 -11.01 0.89
C ILE A 49 5.34 -10.95 1.06
N LEU A 50 5.80 -11.02 2.32
CA LEU A 50 7.20 -10.86 2.71
C LEU A 50 7.96 -12.20 2.84
N GLY A 51 7.24 -13.32 3.00
CA GLY A 51 7.79 -14.68 2.98
C GLY A 51 8.04 -15.19 1.57
#